data_AF-A0A1E7LC68-F1
#
_entry.id   AF-A0A1E7LC68-F1
#
_cell.length_a   1.000
_cell.length_b   1.000
_cell.length_c   1.000
_cell.angle_alpha   90.00
_cell.angle_beta   90.00
_cell.angle_gamma   90.00
#
_symmetry.space_group_name_H-M   'P 1'
#
loop_
_entity.id
_entity.type
_entity.pdbx_description
1 polymer ?
#
loop_
_entity_poly.entity_id
_entity_poly.type
_entity_poly.pdbx_seq_one_letter_code
_entity_poly.pdbx_strand_id
1 'polypeptide(L)'
;MSGTAEVIQLAGGDADVTAAVITAAAALLGAAGGAMYGARGVQKAARTQARGGYTTALEQHNHEARRAAFVDFYTLGLTLLKDLKDFAGLDSRTIGTEEPADPFVDQRERVNAAAAEIRILGPRQVWERAREFRNQVEGVTWGIRADHAVFYGWRNLGLARRAAPPLPETAVAARRALSRIYHARSDSTQEREHAAATAPLRDAEAAGLITGAQREALHADPMGVGEERRLPEEKLSPARAQLKEALEAFAEVASASLEDTTLPPAREEP
;
A
#
# COMPACT_ATOMS: atom_id res chain seq x y z
N MET A 1 -24.37 24.61 -1.68
CA MET A 1 -23.64 23.34 -1.51
C MET A 1 -22.32 23.48 -2.26
N SER A 2 -21.21 23.21 -1.55
CA SER A 2 -19.84 22.94 -2.02
C SER A 2 -19.58 23.24 -3.51
N GLY A 3 -18.89 24.32 -3.90
CA GLY A 3 -17.60 24.76 -3.35
C GLY A 3 -16.49 23.90 -3.97
N THR A 4 -16.37 23.96 -5.29
CA THR A 4 -15.20 23.48 -6.04
C THR A 4 -13.98 24.22 -5.52
N ALA A 5 -13.20 23.56 -4.66
CA ALA A 5 -11.83 23.96 -4.40
C ALA A 5 -11.06 23.76 -5.71
N GLU A 6 -10.99 24.82 -6.52
CA GLU A 6 -10.01 24.90 -7.58
C GLU A 6 -8.64 24.70 -6.95
N VAL A 7 -8.07 23.54 -7.24
CA VAL A 7 -6.66 23.24 -7.05
C VAL A 7 -5.89 24.33 -7.81
N ILE A 8 -5.34 25.30 -7.10
CA ILE A 8 -4.33 26.19 -7.67
C ILE A 8 -3.06 25.34 -7.79
N GLN A 9 -2.96 24.62 -8.91
CA GLN A 9 -1.70 24.08 -9.39
C GLN A 9 -0.81 25.26 -9.76
N LEU A 10 0.05 25.68 -8.81
CA LEU A 10 1.22 26.50 -9.14
C LEU A 10 2.28 25.60 -9.78
N ALA A 11 2.01 25.21 -11.02
CA ALA A 11 3.02 24.70 -11.93
C ALA A 11 3.58 25.88 -12.74
N GLY A 12 4.88 26.12 -12.63
CA GLY A 12 5.61 27.04 -13.49
C GLY A 12 6.17 28.23 -12.74
N GLY A 13 7.48 28.21 -12.51
CA GLY A 13 8.20 29.35 -11.96
C GLY A 13 8.11 30.55 -12.88
N ASP A 14 7.45 31.60 -12.40
CA ASP A 14 7.78 32.98 -12.77
C ASP A 14 7.39 33.89 -11.61
N ALA A 15 8.39 34.44 -10.92
CA ALA A 15 8.21 35.21 -9.70
C ALA A 15 7.44 36.53 -9.93
N ASP A 16 7.36 36.99 -11.18
CA ASP A 16 6.77 38.27 -11.54
C ASP A 16 5.24 38.22 -11.72
N VAL A 17 4.67 37.06 -12.06
CA VAL A 17 3.20 36.89 -12.20
C VAL A 17 2.52 36.88 -10.83
N THR A 18 3.15 36.24 -9.84
CA THR A 18 2.66 36.20 -8.45
C THR A 18 2.73 37.59 -7.80
N ALA A 19 3.74 38.40 -8.12
CA ALA A 19 3.87 39.77 -7.60
C ALA A 19 2.80 40.73 -8.15
N ALA A 20 2.35 40.55 -9.40
CA ALA A 20 1.31 41.37 -10.01
C ALA A 20 -0.08 41.14 -9.38
N VAL A 21 -0.44 39.88 -9.09
CA VAL A 21 -1.70 39.52 -8.41
C VAL A 21 -1.73 40.07 -6.97
N ILE A 22 -0.59 40.02 -6.28
CA ILE A 22 -0.42 40.55 -4.91
C ILE A 22 -0.57 42.08 -4.86
N THR A 23 -0.12 42.79 -5.89
CA THR A 23 -0.19 44.26 -5.93
C THR A 23 -1.63 44.75 -6.18
N ALA A 24 -2.40 44.03 -6.99
CA ALA A 24 -3.80 44.36 -7.27
C ALA A 24 -4.72 44.14 -6.05
N ALA A 25 -4.50 43.06 -5.29
CA ALA A 25 -5.29 42.76 -4.09
C ALA A 25 -5.03 43.74 -2.93
N ALA A 26 -3.78 44.20 -2.77
CA ALA A 26 -3.42 45.19 -1.75
C ALA A 26 -3.92 46.61 -2.07
N ALA A 27 -4.04 46.97 -3.36
CA ALA A 27 -4.60 48.25 -3.79
C ALA A 27 -6.11 48.35 -3.52
N LEU A 28 -6.83 47.23 -3.62
CA LEU A 28 -8.28 47.16 -3.35
C LEU A 28 -8.62 47.28 -1.86
N LEU A 29 -7.72 46.89 -0.96
CA LEU A 29 -7.92 46.96 0.51
C LEU A 29 -7.35 48.23 1.15
N GLY A 30 -6.46 48.95 0.47
CA GLY A 30 -5.72 50.10 1.03
C GLY A 30 -6.31 51.50 0.77
N ALA A 31 -7.43 51.62 0.04
CA ALA A 31 -7.95 52.93 -0.40
C ALA A 31 -8.75 53.70 0.67
N ALA A 32 -8.97 53.14 1.87
CA ALA A 32 -9.73 53.77 2.95
C ALA A 32 -8.83 54.06 4.17
N GLY A 33 -8.01 55.10 4.12
CA GLY A 33 -7.32 55.58 5.34
C GLY A 33 -6.06 56.41 5.11
N GLY A 34 -6.25 57.71 4.88
CA GLY A 34 -5.42 58.85 5.29
C GLY A 34 -3.90 58.76 5.57
N ALA A 35 -3.21 59.74 4.96
CA ALA A 35 -2.02 60.47 5.44
C ALA A 35 -0.62 60.03 4.95
N MET A 36 -0.01 60.95 4.20
CA MET A 36 1.07 60.76 3.23
C MET A 36 2.52 60.93 3.74
N TYR A 37 2.82 60.89 5.05
CA TYR A 37 4.18 61.18 5.53
C TYR A 37 4.87 60.11 6.42
N GLY A 38 4.31 58.90 6.52
CA GLY A 38 4.96 57.73 7.15
C GLY A 38 4.98 56.46 6.27
N ALA A 39 4.46 56.55 5.04
CA ALA A 39 3.99 55.40 4.27
C ALA A 39 5.07 54.37 3.90
N ARG A 40 6.33 54.78 3.66
CA ARG A 40 7.40 53.81 3.31
C ARG A 40 7.85 52.95 4.49
N GLY A 41 7.90 53.52 5.71
CA GLY A 41 8.22 52.79 6.93
C GLY A 41 7.09 51.86 7.35
N VAL A 42 5.85 52.35 7.28
CA VAL A 42 4.63 51.59 7.62
C VAL A 42 4.34 50.50 6.58
N GLN A 43 4.54 50.74 5.28
CA GLN A 43 4.43 49.68 4.25
C GLN A 43 5.52 48.62 4.37
N LYS A 44 6.75 49.01 4.75
CA LYS A 44 7.84 48.04 4.97
C LYS A 44 7.57 47.22 6.23
N ALA A 45 7.12 47.84 7.31
CA ALA A 45 6.70 47.15 8.52
C ALA A 45 5.48 46.24 8.28
N ALA A 46 4.45 46.71 7.57
CA ALA A 46 3.28 45.92 7.21
C ALA A 46 3.63 44.76 6.25
N ARG A 47 4.55 44.95 5.29
CA ARG A 47 5.06 43.83 4.45
C ARG A 47 5.87 42.83 5.24
N THR A 48 6.71 43.27 6.19
CA THR A 48 7.49 42.37 7.04
C THR A 48 6.60 41.63 8.02
N GLN A 49 5.57 42.28 8.58
CA GLN A 49 4.60 41.69 9.49
C GLN A 49 3.63 40.76 8.77
N ALA A 50 3.20 41.10 7.55
CA ALA A 50 2.41 40.22 6.68
C ALA A 50 3.25 39.04 6.18
N ARG A 51 4.53 39.24 5.84
CA ARG A 51 5.46 38.14 5.53
C ARG A 51 5.68 37.24 6.74
N GLY A 52 5.90 37.81 7.93
CA GLY A 52 6.04 37.06 9.17
C GLY A 52 4.79 36.26 9.52
N GLY A 53 3.60 36.87 9.41
CA GLY A 53 2.32 36.19 9.62
C GLY A 53 2.04 35.12 8.56
N TYR A 54 2.42 35.35 7.30
CA TYR A 54 2.30 34.36 6.22
C TYR A 54 3.25 33.19 6.40
N THR A 55 4.51 33.44 6.79
CA THR A 55 5.47 32.35 7.09
C THR A 55 4.98 31.52 8.26
N THR A 56 4.45 32.14 9.33
CA THR A 56 3.90 31.41 10.47
C THR A 56 2.63 30.62 10.10
N ALA A 57 1.72 31.17 9.30
CA ALA A 57 0.53 30.46 8.84
C ALA A 57 0.87 29.30 7.88
N LEU A 58 1.85 29.48 6.99
CA LEU A 58 2.35 28.44 6.09
C LEU A 58 3.06 27.33 6.88
N GLU A 59 3.85 27.69 7.89
CA GLU A 59 4.52 26.74 8.79
C GLU A 59 3.51 25.95 9.62
N GLN A 60 2.46 26.58 10.13
CA GLN A 60 1.34 25.93 10.82
C GLN A 60 0.58 24.98 9.89
N HIS A 61 0.22 25.43 8.69
CA HIS A 61 -0.46 24.58 7.70
C HIS A 61 0.42 23.37 7.30
N ASN A 62 1.72 23.57 7.10
CA ASN A 62 2.66 22.47 6.83
C ASN A 62 2.84 21.54 8.05
N HIS A 63 2.70 22.05 9.27
CA HIS A 63 2.72 21.24 10.48
C HIS A 63 1.46 20.37 10.59
N GLU A 64 0.29 20.94 10.35
CA GLU A 64 -0.99 20.22 10.34
C GLU A 64 -1.05 19.17 9.23
N ALA A 65 -0.60 19.50 8.01
CA ALA A 65 -0.51 18.55 6.90
C ALA A 65 0.45 17.39 7.20
N ARG A 66 1.61 17.65 7.79
CA ARG A 66 2.54 16.60 8.26
C ARG A 66 1.87 15.69 9.29
N ARG A 67 1.20 16.27 10.29
CA ARG A 67 0.50 15.52 11.32
C ARG A 67 -0.57 14.61 10.72
N ALA A 68 -1.39 15.13 9.82
CA ALA A 68 -2.41 14.35 9.12
C ALA A 68 -1.80 13.17 8.35
N ALA A 69 -0.78 13.43 7.53
CA ALA A 69 -0.10 12.38 6.76
C ALA A 69 0.51 11.28 7.65
N PHE A 70 1.10 11.64 8.79
CA PHE A 70 1.70 10.66 9.71
C PHE A 70 0.65 9.81 10.41
N VAL A 71 -0.47 10.42 10.84
CA VAL A 71 -1.60 9.71 11.46
C VAL A 71 -2.26 8.77 10.46
N ASP A 72 -2.48 9.22 9.24
CA ASP A 72 -3.10 8.42 8.18
C ASP A 72 -2.22 7.21 7.84
N PHE A 73 -0.91 7.41 7.64
CA PHE A 73 0.02 6.32 7.38
C PHE A 73 0.04 5.28 8.51
N TYR A 74 0.07 5.73 9.77
CA TYR A 74 0.06 4.84 10.92
C TYR A 74 -1.24 4.03 11.00
N THR A 75 -2.38 4.69 10.78
CA THR A 75 -3.71 4.06 10.80
C THR A 75 -3.86 3.03 9.67
N LEU A 76 -3.35 3.34 8.47
CA LEU A 76 -3.27 2.39 7.36
C LEU A 76 -2.43 1.17 7.71
N GLY A 77 -1.26 1.37 8.36
CA GLY A 77 -0.41 0.28 8.83
C GLY A 77 -1.11 -0.63 9.84
N LEU A 78 -1.82 -0.06 10.82
CA LEU A 78 -2.61 -0.84 11.79
C LEU A 78 -3.73 -1.64 11.11
N THR A 79 -4.42 -1.03 10.15
CA THR A 79 -5.47 -1.73 9.36
C THR A 79 -4.86 -2.91 8.62
N LEU A 80 -3.73 -2.74 7.94
CA LEU A 80 -3.03 -3.82 7.26
C LEU A 80 -2.61 -4.95 8.22
N LEU A 81 -2.10 -4.62 9.41
CA LEU A 81 -1.74 -5.62 10.42
C LEU A 81 -2.95 -6.44 10.92
N LYS A 82 -4.14 -5.84 10.89
CA LYS A 82 -5.41 -6.53 11.17
C LYS A 82 -5.80 -7.41 9.98
N ASP A 83 -5.81 -6.88 8.76
CA ASP A 83 -6.16 -7.64 7.55
C ASP A 83 -5.23 -8.85 7.37
N LEU A 84 -3.93 -8.72 7.69
CA LEU A 84 -2.98 -9.84 7.70
C LEU A 84 -3.29 -10.90 8.76
N LYS A 85 -3.82 -10.49 9.93
CA LYS A 85 -4.28 -11.42 10.97
C LYS A 85 -5.50 -12.18 10.49
N ASP A 86 -6.47 -11.47 9.92
CA ASP A 86 -7.72 -12.06 9.45
C ASP A 86 -7.47 -13.01 8.27
N PHE A 87 -6.54 -12.64 7.38
CA PHE A 87 -6.08 -13.49 6.28
C PHE A 87 -5.47 -14.81 6.76
N ALA A 88 -4.75 -14.80 7.89
CA ALA A 88 -4.19 -16.02 8.48
C ALA A 88 -5.27 -17.03 8.92
N GLY A 89 -6.48 -16.55 9.20
CA GLY A 89 -7.61 -17.39 9.60
C GLY A 89 -8.41 -17.99 8.43
N LEU A 90 -8.04 -17.70 7.17
CA LEU A 90 -8.80 -18.18 6.00
C LEU A 90 -8.50 -19.65 5.66
N ASP A 91 -9.54 -20.46 5.48
CA ASP A 91 -9.47 -21.82 4.95
C ASP A 91 -9.89 -21.84 3.47
N SER A 92 -9.18 -22.63 2.67
CA SER A 92 -9.47 -22.93 1.26
C SER A 92 -10.91 -23.38 1.01
N ARG A 93 -11.56 -23.90 2.06
CA ARG A 93 -12.94 -24.41 2.03
C ARG A 93 -13.99 -23.34 2.35
N THR A 94 -13.63 -22.23 2.99
CA THR A 94 -14.56 -21.19 3.43
C THR A 94 -14.57 -19.97 2.52
N ILE A 95 -13.57 -19.84 1.64
CA ILE A 95 -13.46 -18.70 0.74
C ILE A 95 -14.40 -18.83 -0.47
N GLY A 96 -15.18 -17.78 -0.71
CA GLY A 96 -16.11 -17.66 -1.84
C GLY A 96 -15.43 -17.56 -3.22
N THR A 97 -16.24 -17.66 -4.27
CA THR A 97 -15.80 -17.47 -5.67
C THR A 97 -15.63 -16.00 -6.07
N GLU A 98 -16.06 -15.08 -5.21
CA GLU A 98 -16.04 -13.63 -5.46
C GLU A 98 -14.84 -12.91 -4.82
N GLU A 99 -13.97 -13.63 -4.09
CA GLU A 99 -12.82 -13.00 -3.46
C GLU A 99 -11.79 -12.50 -4.49
N PRO A 100 -11.21 -11.30 -4.27
CA PRO A 100 -10.24 -10.72 -5.18
C PRO A 100 -8.98 -11.58 -5.29
N ALA A 101 -8.40 -11.61 -6.49
CA ALA A 101 -7.19 -12.39 -6.79
C ALA A 101 -5.94 -11.89 -6.03
N ASP A 102 -5.96 -10.66 -5.52
CA ASP A 102 -4.94 -10.08 -4.66
C ASP A 102 -5.62 -9.30 -3.53
N PRO A 103 -5.78 -9.91 -2.35
CA PRO A 103 -6.55 -9.31 -1.26
C PRO A 103 -5.86 -8.10 -0.62
N PHE A 104 -4.62 -7.78 -0.99
CA PHE A 104 -3.83 -6.70 -0.40
C PHE A 104 -3.42 -5.61 -1.41
N VAL A 105 -3.92 -5.67 -2.65
CA VAL A 105 -3.54 -4.70 -3.69
C VAL A 105 -3.89 -3.27 -3.29
N ASP A 106 -5.11 -3.06 -2.80
CA ASP A 106 -5.58 -1.74 -2.40
C ASP A 106 -4.78 -1.20 -1.21
N GLN A 107 -4.46 -2.07 -0.24
CA GLN A 107 -3.66 -1.71 0.93
C GLN A 107 -2.23 -1.32 0.53
N ARG A 108 -1.59 -2.07 -0.38
CA ARG A 108 -0.27 -1.72 -0.92
C ARG A 108 -0.29 -0.37 -1.62
N GLU A 109 -1.27 -0.12 -2.48
CA GLU A 109 -1.39 1.15 -3.20
C GLU A 109 -1.57 2.33 -2.24
N ARG A 110 -2.40 2.16 -1.20
CA ARG A 110 -2.62 3.18 -0.16
C ARG A 110 -1.36 3.44 0.67
N VAL A 111 -0.65 2.40 1.08
CA VAL A 111 0.64 2.55 1.81
C VAL A 111 1.69 3.23 0.90
N ASN A 112 1.74 2.88 -0.38
CA ASN A 112 2.64 3.50 -1.35
C ASN A 112 2.35 4.99 -1.54
N ALA A 113 1.07 5.35 -1.68
CA ALA A 113 0.64 6.75 -1.79
C ALA A 113 0.96 7.55 -0.51
N ALA A 114 0.61 7.02 0.66
CA ALA A 114 0.86 7.68 1.93
C ALA A 114 2.37 7.83 2.23
N ALA A 115 3.20 6.84 1.87
CA ALA A 115 4.65 6.97 1.96
C ALA A 115 5.16 8.11 1.04
N ALA A 116 4.64 8.22 -0.19
CA ALA A 116 5.02 9.27 -1.11
C ALA A 116 4.65 10.67 -0.59
N GLU A 117 3.51 10.80 0.10
CA GLU A 117 3.11 12.04 0.76
C GLU A 117 4.07 12.42 1.90
N ILE A 118 4.45 11.45 2.74
CA ILE A 118 5.46 11.63 3.80
C ILE A 118 6.81 12.07 3.22
N ARG A 119 7.18 11.59 2.04
CA ARG A 119 8.42 12.04 1.37
C ARG A 119 8.42 13.53 1.07
N ILE A 120 7.26 14.09 0.75
CA ILE A 120 7.11 15.50 0.39
C ILE A 120 7.05 16.37 1.64
N LEU A 121 6.30 15.91 2.65
CA LEU A 121 5.96 16.71 3.82
C LEU A 121 6.93 16.51 5.00
N GLY A 122 7.47 15.30 5.17
CA GLY A 122 8.18 14.88 6.37
C GLY A 122 9.70 15.09 6.33
N PRO A 123 10.35 15.19 7.50
CA PRO A 123 11.80 15.20 7.58
C PRO A 123 12.38 13.85 7.13
N ARG A 124 13.63 13.87 6.66
CA ARG A 124 14.29 12.72 6.04
C ARG A 124 14.21 11.42 6.87
N GLN A 125 14.44 11.52 8.18
CA GLN A 125 14.39 10.39 9.11
C GLN A 125 13.01 9.70 9.17
N VAL A 126 11.92 10.48 9.09
CA VAL A 126 10.54 9.94 9.08
C VAL A 126 10.27 9.25 7.75
N TRP A 127 10.70 9.87 6.64
CA TRP A 127 10.59 9.27 5.31
C TRP A 127 11.35 7.95 5.20
N GLU A 128 12.56 7.86 5.76
CA GLU A 128 13.36 6.62 5.73
C GLU A 128 12.61 5.46 6.42
N ARG A 129 11.95 5.71 7.56
CA ARG A 129 11.12 4.70 8.25
C ARG A 129 9.83 4.37 7.49
N ALA A 130 9.15 5.37 6.93
CA ALA A 130 7.97 5.13 6.10
C ALA A 130 8.31 4.27 4.86
N ARG A 131 9.47 4.52 4.24
CA ARG A 131 9.99 3.74 3.11
C ARG A 131 10.33 2.30 3.52
N GLU A 132 10.95 2.12 4.68
CA GLU A 132 11.27 0.80 5.23
C GLU A 132 10.00 -0.04 5.43
N PHE A 133 9.01 0.51 6.14
CA PHE A 133 7.71 -0.14 6.33
C PHE A 133 7.06 -0.50 4.99
N ARG A 134 7.00 0.45 4.06
CA ARG A 134 6.46 0.23 2.70
C ARG A 134 7.14 -0.94 1.98
N ASN A 135 8.46 -1.00 1.98
CA ASN A 135 9.20 -2.08 1.32
C ASN A 135 8.90 -3.44 1.96
N GLN A 136 8.76 -3.49 3.29
CA GLN A 136 8.39 -4.72 3.98
C GLN A 136 6.96 -5.14 3.63
N VAL A 137 6.02 -4.19 3.55
CA VAL A 137 4.64 -4.45 3.10
C VAL A 137 4.63 -5.06 1.70
N GLU A 138 5.39 -4.48 0.76
CA GLU A 138 5.52 -5.02 -0.60
C GLU A 138 6.09 -6.44 -0.58
N GLY A 139 7.15 -6.70 0.19
CA GLY A 139 7.75 -8.02 0.31
C GLY A 139 6.79 -9.08 0.86
N VAL A 140 6.14 -8.78 2.00
CA VAL A 140 5.21 -9.70 2.68
C VAL A 140 4.01 -10.00 1.79
N THR A 141 3.37 -8.97 1.25
CA THR A 141 2.16 -9.15 0.43
C THR A 141 2.46 -9.78 -0.93
N TRP A 142 3.68 -9.63 -1.49
CA TRP A 142 4.09 -10.37 -2.68
C TRP A 142 4.25 -11.88 -2.38
N GLY A 143 4.86 -12.23 -1.25
CA GLY A 143 4.92 -13.61 -0.77
C GLY A 143 3.52 -14.21 -0.57
N ILE A 144 2.63 -13.47 0.09
CA ILE A 144 1.25 -13.89 0.29
C ILE A 144 0.51 -14.06 -1.05
N ARG A 145 0.72 -13.17 -2.02
CA ARG A 145 0.10 -13.29 -3.34
C ARG A 145 0.56 -14.56 -4.06
N ALA A 146 1.84 -14.91 -3.96
CA ALA A 146 2.35 -16.16 -4.53
C ALA A 146 1.70 -17.37 -3.86
N ASP A 147 1.67 -17.40 -2.52
CA ASP A 147 1.01 -18.45 -1.73
C ASP A 147 -0.49 -18.56 -2.05
N HIS A 148 -1.17 -17.42 -2.22
CA HIS A 148 -2.57 -17.33 -2.62
C HIS A 148 -2.79 -17.89 -4.02
N ALA A 149 -1.99 -17.48 -5.00
CA ALA A 149 -2.10 -17.99 -6.37
C ALA A 149 -1.98 -19.53 -6.40
N VAL A 150 -1.08 -20.11 -5.60
CA VAL A 150 -0.96 -21.56 -5.45
C VAL A 150 -2.18 -22.16 -4.75
N PHE A 151 -2.57 -21.63 -3.59
CA PHE A 151 -3.69 -22.12 -2.80
C PHE A 151 -5.02 -22.10 -3.55
N TYR A 152 -5.36 -20.96 -4.18
CA TYR A 152 -6.58 -20.79 -4.95
C TYR A 152 -6.53 -21.58 -6.25
N GLY A 153 -5.35 -21.71 -6.86
CA GLY A 153 -5.12 -22.63 -7.98
C GLY A 153 -5.51 -24.07 -7.61
N TRP A 154 -5.01 -24.59 -6.49
CA TRP A 154 -5.37 -25.93 -6.00
C TRP A 154 -6.83 -26.09 -5.61
N ARG A 155 -7.40 -25.08 -4.94
CA ARG A 155 -8.81 -25.04 -4.57
C ARG A 155 -9.68 -25.12 -5.82
N ASN A 156 -9.43 -24.26 -6.80
CA ASN A 156 -10.23 -24.18 -8.02
C ASN A 156 -10.13 -25.49 -8.83
N LEU A 157 -8.94 -26.06 -8.97
CA LEU A 157 -8.76 -27.39 -9.54
C LEU A 157 -9.48 -28.49 -8.73
N GLY A 158 -9.57 -28.35 -7.40
CA GLY A 158 -10.32 -29.24 -6.52
C GLY A 158 -11.83 -29.14 -6.67
N LEU A 159 -12.36 -27.92 -6.77
CA LEU A 159 -13.78 -27.63 -7.02
C LEU A 159 -14.21 -28.11 -8.40
N ALA A 160 -13.38 -27.89 -9.42
CA ALA A 160 -13.63 -28.33 -10.80
C ALA A 160 -13.81 -29.84 -10.94
N ARG A 161 -13.25 -30.65 -10.03
CA ARG A 161 -13.50 -32.12 -10.01
C ARG A 161 -14.94 -32.50 -9.72
N ARG A 162 -15.73 -31.59 -9.16
CA ARG A 162 -17.15 -31.78 -8.85
C ARG A 162 -18.07 -31.20 -9.94
N ALA A 163 -17.50 -30.57 -10.96
CA ALA A 163 -18.25 -29.96 -12.06
C ALA A 163 -18.67 -30.99 -13.11
N ALA A 164 -19.49 -30.55 -14.07
CA ALA A 164 -19.85 -31.37 -15.23
C ALA A 164 -18.65 -31.49 -16.21
N PRO A 165 -18.54 -32.62 -16.95
CA PRO A 165 -17.54 -32.79 -18.00
C PRO A 165 -17.52 -31.63 -19.02
N PRO A 166 -16.35 -31.30 -19.63
CA PRO A 166 -15.05 -31.97 -19.53
C PRO A 166 -14.15 -31.47 -18.38
N LEU A 167 -14.61 -30.51 -17.58
CA LEU A 167 -13.81 -29.83 -16.54
C LEU A 167 -13.11 -30.76 -15.53
N PRO A 168 -13.74 -31.88 -15.07
CA PRO A 168 -13.08 -32.81 -14.16
C PRO A 168 -11.84 -33.48 -14.77
N GLU A 169 -11.83 -33.76 -16.09
CA GLU A 169 -10.70 -34.41 -16.76
C GLU A 169 -9.51 -33.46 -16.86
N THR A 170 -9.75 -32.22 -17.29
CA THR A 170 -8.75 -31.14 -17.32
C THR A 170 -8.18 -30.88 -15.92
N ALA A 171 -9.05 -30.79 -14.92
CA ALA A 171 -8.63 -30.59 -13.54
C ALA A 171 -7.79 -31.76 -13.00
N VAL A 172 -8.17 -33.01 -13.30
CA VAL A 172 -7.40 -34.20 -12.90
C VAL A 172 -6.05 -34.26 -13.61
N ALA A 173 -5.98 -33.93 -14.89
CA ALA A 173 -4.73 -33.89 -15.66
C ALA A 173 -3.75 -32.85 -15.09
N ALA A 174 -4.23 -31.62 -14.86
CA ALA A 174 -3.45 -30.54 -14.24
C ALA A 174 -2.95 -30.93 -12.85
N ARG A 175 -3.82 -31.46 -11.98
CA ARG A 175 -3.42 -31.90 -10.63
C ARG A 175 -2.37 -33.01 -10.66
N ARG A 176 -2.52 -34.02 -11.54
CA ARG A 176 -1.54 -35.10 -11.68
C ARG A 176 -0.18 -34.56 -12.14
N ALA A 177 -0.17 -33.58 -13.05
CA ALA A 177 1.06 -32.95 -13.49
C ALA A 177 1.78 -32.21 -12.34
N LEU A 178 1.04 -31.41 -11.57
CA LEU A 178 1.57 -30.71 -10.40
C LEU A 178 2.12 -31.68 -9.34
N SER A 179 1.41 -32.78 -9.06
CA SER A 179 1.90 -33.81 -8.14
C SER A 179 3.21 -34.47 -8.61
N ARG A 180 3.42 -34.61 -9.92
CA ARG A 180 4.69 -35.15 -10.44
C ARG A 180 5.85 -34.17 -10.29
N ILE A 181 5.63 -32.88 -10.56
CA ILE A 181 6.62 -31.83 -10.30
C ILE A 181 7.06 -31.90 -8.82
N TYR A 182 6.09 -31.95 -7.90
CA TYR A 182 6.37 -32.02 -6.47
C TYR A 182 7.18 -33.25 -6.05
N HIS A 183 6.90 -34.41 -6.65
CA HIS A 183 7.58 -35.66 -6.30
C HIS A 183 8.92 -35.86 -7.04
N ALA A 184 9.35 -34.93 -7.89
CA ALA A 184 10.65 -35.00 -8.55
C ALA A 184 11.79 -34.87 -7.52
N ARG A 185 12.75 -35.79 -7.55
CA ARG A 185 13.82 -35.88 -6.54
C ARG A 185 15.21 -35.46 -7.04
N SER A 186 15.31 -35.07 -8.31
CA SER A 186 16.56 -34.60 -8.94
C SER A 186 16.24 -33.47 -9.91
N ASP A 187 17.20 -32.56 -10.11
CA ASP A 187 17.04 -31.41 -11.01
C ASP A 187 16.65 -31.84 -12.42
N SER A 188 17.29 -32.88 -12.96
CA SER A 188 16.98 -33.44 -14.28
C SER A 188 15.59 -34.08 -14.39
N THR A 189 15.04 -34.56 -13.28
CA THR A 189 13.66 -35.06 -13.22
C THR A 189 12.69 -33.90 -13.07
N GLN A 190 13.04 -32.91 -12.27
CA GLN A 190 12.24 -31.70 -12.04
C GLN A 190 12.04 -30.92 -13.34
N GLU A 191 13.10 -30.65 -14.10
CA GLU A 191 13.01 -30.00 -15.43
C GLU A 191 12.07 -30.75 -16.38
N ARG A 192 12.16 -32.08 -16.40
CA ARG A 192 11.31 -32.93 -17.25
C ARG A 192 9.85 -32.85 -16.83
N GLU A 193 9.56 -32.91 -15.53
CA GLU A 193 8.19 -32.85 -15.03
C GLU A 193 7.58 -31.45 -15.19
N HIS A 194 8.37 -30.38 -15.04
CA HIS A 194 7.93 -29.02 -15.37
C HIS A 194 7.56 -28.90 -16.85
N ALA A 195 8.41 -29.38 -17.77
CA ALA A 195 8.09 -29.39 -19.19
C ALA A 195 6.81 -30.20 -19.49
N ALA A 196 6.64 -31.37 -18.87
CA ALA A 196 5.46 -32.21 -19.02
C ALA A 196 4.18 -31.60 -18.39
N ALA A 197 4.32 -30.69 -17.43
CA ALA A 197 3.19 -30.03 -16.78
C ALA A 197 2.68 -28.78 -17.51
N THR A 198 3.46 -28.24 -18.44
CA THR A 198 3.10 -27.01 -19.17
C THR A 198 1.76 -27.14 -19.91
N ALA A 199 1.54 -28.22 -20.66
CA ALA A 199 0.31 -28.40 -21.44
C ALA A 199 -0.93 -28.60 -20.54
N PRO A 200 -0.94 -29.55 -19.57
CA PRO A 200 -2.08 -29.71 -18.65
C PRO A 200 -2.47 -28.43 -17.90
N LEU A 201 -1.50 -27.60 -17.52
CA LEU A 201 -1.76 -26.35 -16.82
C LEU A 201 -2.29 -25.24 -17.74
N ARG A 202 -1.83 -25.18 -19.01
CA ARG A 202 -2.40 -24.29 -20.02
C ARG A 202 -3.83 -24.69 -20.38
N ASP A 203 -4.13 -25.98 -20.44
CA ASP A 203 -5.50 -26.45 -20.67
C ASP A 203 -6.44 -26.06 -19.53
N ALA A 204 -5.96 -26.13 -18.28
CA ALA A 204 -6.71 -25.66 -17.11
C ALA A 204 -6.94 -24.14 -17.11
N GLU A 205 -5.94 -23.36 -17.54
CA GLU A 205 -6.09 -21.91 -17.73
C GLU A 205 -7.11 -21.60 -18.84
N ALA A 206 -6.99 -22.25 -20.00
CA ALA A 206 -7.91 -22.07 -21.13
C ALA A 206 -9.35 -22.46 -20.80
N ALA A 207 -9.53 -23.46 -19.94
CA ALA A 207 -10.84 -23.87 -19.41
C ALA A 207 -11.38 -22.93 -18.31
N GLY A 208 -10.65 -21.86 -17.96
CA GLY A 208 -11.04 -20.90 -16.92
C GLY A 208 -11.00 -21.47 -15.51
N LEU A 209 -10.34 -22.61 -15.30
CA LEU A 209 -10.24 -23.25 -13.98
C LEU A 209 -9.23 -22.52 -13.08
N ILE A 210 -8.18 -21.97 -13.67
CA ILE A 210 -7.15 -21.20 -13.00
C ILE A 210 -6.80 -19.98 -13.85
N THR A 211 -6.26 -18.92 -13.24
CA THR A 211 -5.75 -17.75 -13.97
C THR A 211 -4.32 -17.97 -14.45
N GLY A 212 -3.84 -17.15 -15.38
CA GLY A 212 -2.43 -17.21 -15.84
C GLY A 212 -1.42 -17.02 -14.69
N ALA A 213 -1.73 -16.13 -13.73
CA ALA A 213 -0.91 -15.95 -12.53
C ALA A 213 -0.91 -17.20 -11.63
N GLN A 214 -2.05 -17.87 -11.48
CA GLN A 214 -2.16 -19.13 -10.75
C GLN A 214 -1.41 -20.26 -11.48
N ARG A 215 -1.47 -20.32 -12.81
CA ARG A 215 -0.66 -21.25 -13.61
C ARG A 215 0.82 -21.05 -13.34
N GLU A 216 1.31 -19.82 -13.42
CA GLU A 216 2.73 -19.51 -13.22
C GLU A 216 3.19 -19.83 -11.80
N ALA A 217 2.40 -19.46 -10.79
CA ALA A 217 2.69 -19.76 -9.40
C ALA A 217 2.67 -21.27 -9.11
N LEU A 218 1.64 -21.99 -9.57
CA LEU A 218 1.57 -23.46 -9.47
C LEU A 218 2.70 -24.16 -10.23
N HIS A 219 3.17 -23.56 -11.33
CA HIS A 219 4.29 -24.11 -12.09
C HIS A 219 5.63 -23.85 -11.40
N ALA A 220 5.78 -22.78 -10.62
CA ALA A 220 6.99 -22.49 -9.86
C ALA A 220 7.01 -23.27 -8.52
N ASP A 221 5.88 -23.29 -7.82
CA ASP A 221 5.68 -24.02 -6.58
C ASP A 221 4.34 -24.76 -6.61
N PRO A 222 4.33 -26.01 -7.09
CA PRO A 222 3.12 -26.78 -7.28
C PRO A 222 2.47 -27.19 -5.95
N MET A 223 3.09 -26.96 -4.79
CA MET A 223 2.54 -27.37 -3.50
C MET A 223 2.74 -26.31 -2.41
N GLY A 224 3.00 -25.06 -2.79
CA GLY A 224 3.25 -23.86 -1.96
C GLY A 224 2.23 -23.50 -0.87
N VAL A 225 1.38 -24.46 -0.49
CA VAL A 225 0.79 -24.55 0.85
C VAL A 225 1.66 -25.39 1.81
N GLY A 226 2.90 -25.78 1.47
CA GLY A 226 3.73 -26.57 2.36
C GLY A 226 5.23 -26.64 2.04
N GLU A 227 6.02 -25.90 2.81
CA GLU A 227 7.18 -26.49 3.47
C GLU A 227 6.85 -26.60 4.97
N GLU A 228 6.64 -27.84 5.40
CA GLU A 228 6.11 -28.27 6.71
C GLU A 228 4.67 -27.82 7.03
N ARG A 229 3.98 -28.64 7.84
CA ARG A 229 2.54 -28.58 8.19
C ARG A 229 2.17 -27.37 9.07
N ARG A 230 2.69 -26.19 8.78
CA ARG A 230 2.44 -24.99 9.57
C ARG A 230 1.15 -24.32 9.14
N LEU A 231 0.31 -24.01 10.13
CA LEU A 231 -0.94 -23.25 9.90
C LEU A 231 -0.58 -21.87 9.30
N PRO A 232 -1.43 -21.25 8.47
CA PRO A 232 -1.15 -19.94 7.89
C PRO A 232 -0.79 -18.88 8.96
N GLU A 233 -1.38 -18.98 10.14
CA GLU A 233 -1.05 -18.21 11.35
C GLU A 233 0.44 -18.30 11.74
N GLU A 234 1.02 -19.50 11.68
CA GLU A 234 2.42 -19.74 12.02
C GLU A 234 3.37 -19.20 10.95
N LYS A 235 2.96 -19.19 9.68
CA LYS A 235 3.74 -18.63 8.56
C LYS A 235 3.72 -17.10 8.58
N LEU A 236 2.57 -16.50 8.90
CA LEU A 236 2.37 -15.06 8.89
C LEU A 236 2.82 -14.38 10.17
N SER A 237 2.91 -15.10 11.29
CA SER A 237 3.32 -14.55 12.57
C SER A 237 4.69 -13.83 12.53
N PRO A 238 5.77 -14.42 11.97
CA PRO A 238 7.06 -13.74 11.86
C PRO A 238 7.00 -12.47 10.99
N ALA A 239 6.37 -12.54 9.81
CA ALA A 239 6.25 -11.42 8.89
C ALA A 239 5.40 -10.27 9.49
N ARG A 240 4.30 -10.62 10.17
CA ARG A 240 3.42 -9.66 10.85
C ARG A 240 4.13 -8.99 12.03
N ALA A 241 4.95 -9.74 12.78
CA ALA A 241 5.76 -9.17 13.86
C ALA A 241 6.80 -8.16 13.33
N GLN A 242 7.49 -8.49 12.23
CA GLN A 242 8.43 -7.59 11.57
C GLN A 242 7.75 -6.30 11.08
N LEU A 243 6.59 -6.43 10.43
CA LEU A 243 5.80 -5.28 10.00
C LEU A 243 5.34 -4.41 11.17
N LYS A 244 4.95 -5.04 12.29
CA LYS A 244 4.56 -4.33 13.51
C LYS A 244 5.74 -3.53 14.07
N GLU A 245 6.92 -4.15 14.17
CA GLU A 245 8.15 -3.49 14.64
C GLU A 245 8.53 -2.30 13.75
N ALA A 246 8.47 -2.46 12.43
CA ALA A 246 8.75 -1.36 11.50
C ALA A 246 7.73 -0.21 11.62
N LEU A 247 6.46 -0.52 11.85
CA LEU A 247 5.42 0.49 12.06
C LEU A 247 5.61 1.24 13.39
N GLU A 248 6.02 0.53 14.45
CA GLU A 248 6.35 1.12 15.75
C GLU A 248 7.59 2.02 15.66
N ALA A 249 8.63 1.60 14.93
CA ALA A 249 9.82 2.42 14.67
C ALA A 249 9.48 3.70 13.86
N PHE A 250 8.56 3.61 12.90
CA PHE A 250 8.02 4.79 12.23
C PHE A 250 7.31 5.73 13.22
N ALA A 251 6.44 5.17 14.07
CA ALA A 251 5.65 5.93 15.03
C ALA A 251 6.52 6.70 16.04
N GLU A 252 7.61 6.08 16.52
CA GLU A 252 8.58 6.70 17.42
C GLU A 252 9.24 7.93 16.77
N VAL A 253 9.77 7.77 15.56
CA VAL A 253 10.48 8.85 14.84
C VAL A 253 9.53 9.97 14.42
N ALA A 254 8.30 9.62 14.01
CA ALA A 254 7.27 10.60 13.67
C ALA A 254 6.84 11.42 14.90
N SER A 255 6.65 10.76 16.05
CA SER A 255 6.27 11.42 17.30
C SER A 255 7.36 12.37 17.80
N ALA A 256 8.63 11.96 17.74
CA ALA A 256 9.75 12.82 18.08
C ALA A 256 9.86 14.06 17.16
N SER A 257 9.37 13.96 15.92
CA SER A 257 9.44 15.04 14.93
C SER A 257 8.26 16.02 14.97
N LEU A 258 7.18 15.71 15.71
CA LEU A 258 5.98 16.55 15.79
C LEU A 258 5.99 17.53 16.98
N GLU A 259 6.95 17.41 17.91
CA GLU A 259 7.12 18.23 19.15
C GLU A 259 5.88 18.40 20.06
N ASP A 260 4.67 18.00 19.65
CA ASP A 260 3.46 18.02 20.47
C ASP A 260 2.47 16.88 20.09
N THR A 261 2.37 15.97 21.08
CA THR A 261 1.33 14.99 21.44
C THR A 261 0.86 13.92 20.45
N THR A 262 1.46 12.74 20.65
CA THR A 262 0.92 11.37 20.53
C THR A 262 0.14 11.04 19.27
N LEU A 263 0.72 10.19 18.43
CA LEU A 263 -0.06 9.37 17.50
C LEU A 263 -1.21 8.68 18.26
N PRO A 264 -2.39 8.51 17.63
CA PRO A 264 -3.50 7.81 18.27
C PRO A 264 -3.01 6.44 18.78
N PRO A 265 -3.36 6.05 20.02
CA PRO A 265 -2.93 4.78 20.56
C PRO A 265 -3.37 3.67 19.61
N ALA A 266 -2.48 2.71 19.35
CA ALA A 266 -2.84 1.48 18.65
C ALA A 266 -4.03 0.87 19.41
N ARG A 267 -5.23 0.91 18.82
CA ARG A 267 -6.39 0.28 19.44
C ARG A 267 -6.12 -1.22 19.50
N GLU A 268 -5.73 -1.70 20.67
CA GLU A 268 -5.91 -3.09 21.05
C GLU A 268 -7.43 -3.28 21.21
N GLU A 269 -8.10 -3.70 20.15
CA GLU A 269 -9.43 -4.30 20.31
C GLU A 269 -9.25 -5.78 20.71
N PRO A 270 -10.10 -6.29 21.63
CA PRO A 270 -10.01 -7.63 22.22
C PRO A 270 -10.11 -8.77 21.20
#